data_AF-A0A222EA01-F1
#
_entry.id   AF-A0A222EA01-F1
#
_cell.length_a   1.000
_cell.length_b   1.000
_cell.length_c   1.000
_cell.angle_alpha   90.00
_cell.angle_beta   90.00
_cell.angle_gamma   90.00
#
_symmetry.space_group_name_H-M   'P 1'
#
loop_
_entity.id
_entity.type
_entity.pdbx_description
1 polymer ?
#
loop_
_entity_poly.entity_id
_entity_poly.type
_entity_poly.pdbx_seq_one_letter_code
_entity_poly.pdbx_strand_id
1 'polypeptide(L)'
;MIALPLPLIFALLILFLLVHALRHGDTGREVTALLALCAWQSFAISMVHYYGLRWLMPALPLVACALPPVAWFAFRAALFERVTLERAAPHALAPAFGLFCLIAAPAALDLTVPALFVGYGAAILWALRPANPLPRARLDAGPWPARIWQALAVALLLSAVGDLIIAVAFLTGRPELRGLVVSLVSSVSLVMVAVLALTRDGMSLPETDTPLPTSPETQAGDRAENASDSELLTRLDGLMQNERLFLEPDLTLARIARRLRVPAKQLSAAINRQTGENVSRHVNSYRIRHACALLKDGMPVTEAIYACGFNTKSNFNREFLRVTGRSPSAWRDMPADAM
;
A
#
# COMPACT_ATOMS: atom_id res chain seq x y z
N MET A 1 16.90 15.76 33.44
CA MET A 1 17.33 15.49 32.05
C MET A 1 16.08 15.45 31.19
N ILE A 2 16.00 16.21 30.09
CA ILE A 2 14.86 16.14 29.17
C ILE A 2 14.97 14.79 28.46
N ALA A 3 14.28 13.78 28.96
CA ALA A 3 14.19 12.49 28.27
C ALA A 3 13.31 12.71 27.03
N LEU A 4 13.82 12.35 25.85
CA LEU A 4 13.06 12.41 24.61
C LEU A 4 12.31 11.06 24.46
N PRO A 5 11.01 10.98 24.78
CA PRO A 5 10.32 9.72 24.79
C PRO A 5 10.12 9.21 23.35
N LEU A 6 10.09 7.88 23.16
CA LEU A 6 9.92 7.25 21.85
C LEU A 6 8.74 7.80 21.03
N PRO A 7 7.54 8.07 21.61
CA PRO A 7 6.43 8.68 20.86
C PRO A 7 6.75 10.06 20.30
N LEU A 8 7.60 10.85 20.96
CA LEU A 8 8.00 12.17 20.47
C LEU A 8 8.95 12.06 19.27
N ILE A 9 9.89 11.10 19.31
CA ILE A 9 10.76 10.80 18.15
C ILE A 9 9.91 10.40 16.95
N PHE A 10 8.91 9.53 17.18
CA PHE A 10 8.00 9.09 16.14
C PHE A 10 7.16 10.24 15.58
N ALA A 11 6.66 11.14 16.43
CA ALA A 11 5.96 12.35 16.00
C ALA A 11 6.84 13.23 15.10
N LEU A 12 8.11 13.44 15.46
CA LEU A 12 9.06 14.22 14.66
C LEU A 12 9.36 13.56 13.30
N LEU A 13 9.51 12.23 13.27
CA LEU A 13 9.72 11.48 12.02
C LEU A 13 8.52 11.59 11.09
N ILE A 14 7.30 11.44 11.61
CA ILE A 14 6.08 11.61 10.81
C ILE A 14 5.92 13.07 10.37
N LEU A 15 6.25 14.04 11.22
CA LEU A 15 6.22 15.45 10.86
C LEU A 15 7.19 15.75 9.72
N PHE A 16 8.39 15.18 9.73
CA PHE A 16 9.33 15.27 8.61
C PHE A 16 8.72 14.70 7.32
N LEU A 17 8.12 13.50 7.38
CA LEU A 17 7.43 12.89 6.23
C LEU A 17 6.26 13.76 5.74
N LEU A 18 5.51 14.36 6.65
CA LEU A 18 4.40 15.26 6.34
C LEU A 18 4.89 16.52 5.62
N VAL A 19 5.96 17.16 6.11
CA VAL A 19 6.57 18.33 5.45
C VAL A 19 7.13 17.97 4.08
N HIS A 20 7.79 16.81 3.97
CA HIS A 20 8.28 16.31 2.69
C HIS A 20 7.13 16.10 1.69
N ALA A 21 6.05 15.44 2.13
CA ALA A 21 4.85 15.19 1.34
C ALA A 21 4.15 16.49 0.87
N LEU A 22 4.06 17.49 1.75
CA LEU A 22 3.48 18.81 1.42
C LEU A 22 4.34 19.60 0.43
N ARG A 23 5.66 19.47 0.49
CA ARG A 23 6.59 20.19 -0.40
C ARG A 23 6.68 19.60 -1.81
N HIS A 24 6.60 18.27 -1.93
CA HIS A 24 6.76 17.60 -3.22
C HIS A 24 5.42 17.39 -3.95
N GLY A 25 4.28 17.56 -3.27
CA GLY A 25 2.95 17.47 -3.90
C GLY A 25 2.54 16.08 -4.40
N ASP A 26 3.44 15.09 -4.34
CA ASP A 26 3.23 13.73 -4.84
C ASP A 26 2.30 12.89 -3.96
N THR A 27 1.98 13.35 -2.76
CA THR A 27 1.15 12.62 -1.80
C THR A 27 -0.30 13.11 -1.82
N GLY A 28 -1.25 12.18 -1.97
CA GLY A 28 -2.68 12.52 -1.94
C GLY A 28 -3.14 13.09 -0.58
N ARG A 29 -4.11 14.03 -0.61
CA ARG A 29 -4.64 14.76 0.56
C ARG A 29 -5.02 13.84 1.74
N GLU A 30 -5.54 12.67 1.44
CA GLU A 30 -5.97 11.67 2.43
C GLU A 30 -4.78 11.05 3.19
N VAL A 31 -3.68 10.77 2.48
CA VAL A 31 -2.44 10.26 3.11
C VAL A 31 -1.79 11.38 3.93
N THR A 32 -1.82 12.62 3.44
CA THR A 32 -1.36 13.80 4.19
C THR A 32 -2.15 13.98 5.49
N ALA A 33 -3.48 13.81 5.44
CA ALA A 33 -4.34 13.86 6.61
C ALA A 33 -4.03 12.73 7.62
N LEU A 34 -3.78 11.51 7.13
CA LEU A 34 -3.35 10.40 7.97
C LEU A 34 -2.03 10.72 8.69
N LEU A 35 -1.02 11.22 7.96
CA LEU A 35 0.27 11.60 8.55
C LEU A 35 0.10 12.70 9.60
N ALA A 36 -0.70 13.73 9.32
CA ALA A 36 -0.97 14.79 10.28
C ALA A 36 -1.65 14.27 11.56
N LEU A 37 -2.63 13.38 11.42
CA LEU A 37 -3.34 12.79 12.55
C LEU A 37 -2.45 11.89 13.40
N CYS A 38 -1.60 11.07 12.77
CA CYS A 38 -0.62 10.23 13.47
C CYS A 38 0.43 11.09 14.19
N ALA A 39 0.96 12.13 13.54
CA ALA A 39 1.91 13.05 14.17
C ALA A 39 1.30 13.74 15.40
N TRP A 40 0.05 14.23 15.26
CA TRP A 40 -0.69 14.84 16.36
C TRP A 40 -0.92 13.85 17.51
N GLN A 41 -1.38 12.63 17.21
CA GLN A 41 -1.63 11.60 18.22
C GLN A 41 -0.35 11.28 19.01
N SER A 42 0.76 11.04 18.32
CA SER A 42 2.04 10.71 18.96
C SER A 42 2.60 11.88 19.78
N PHE A 43 2.46 13.11 19.29
CA PHE A 43 2.82 14.32 20.03
C PHE A 43 1.97 14.47 21.30
N ALA A 44 0.64 14.36 21.19
CA ALA A 44 -0.28 14.50 22.30
C ALA A 44 -0.04 13.43 23.39
N ILE A 45 0.20 12.17 22.99
CA ILE A 45 0.59 11.08 23.91
C ILE A 45 1.85 11.47 24.68
N SER A 46 2.87 12.00 23.99
CA SER A 46 4.10 12.43 24.64
C SER A 46 3.85 13.58 25.63
N MET A 47 3.10 14.60 25.23
CA MET A 47 2.80 15.76 26.06
C MET A 47 2.04 15.40 27.33
N VAL A 48 1.04 14.52 27.22
CA VAL A 48 0.22 14.07 28.36
C VAL A 48 1.06 13.21 29.33
N HIS A 49 1.78 12.21 28.81
CA HIS A 49 2.42 11.20 29.67
C HIS A 49 3.79 11.59 30.21
N TYR A 50 4.57 12.40 29.48
CA TYR A 50 5.94 12.73 29.87
C TYR A 50 6.10 14.18 30.34
N TYR A 51 5.24 15.08 29.86
CA TYR A 51 5.32 16.51 30.18
C TYR A 51 4.15 17.01 31.04
N GLY A 52 3.16 16.17 31.34
CA GLY A 52 2.07 16.47 32.28
C GLY A 52 0.98 17.41 31.75
N LEU A 53 0.86 17.61 30.43
CA LEU A 53 -0.17 18.48 29.84
C LEU A 53 -1.55 17.80 29.84
N ARG A 54 -2.23 17.83 30.99
CA ARG A 54 -3.51 17.14 31.22
C ARG A 54 -4.68 17.67 30.38
N TRP A 55 -4.63 18.91 29.91
CA TRP A 55 -5.68 19.52 29.08
C TRP A 55 -5.85 18.83 27.71
N LEU A 56 -4.83 18.09 27.24
CA LEU A 56 -4.87 17.31 26.01
C LEU A 56 -5.55 15.94 26.18
N MET A 57 -5.79 15.47 27.41
CA MET A 57 -6.32 14.12 27.65
C MET A 57 -7.66 13.83 26.94
N PRO A 58 -8.65 14.74 26.90
CA PRO A 58 -9.92 14.46 26.23
C PRO A 58 -9.78 14.28 24.71
N ALA A 59 -8.74 14.87 24.10
CA ALA A 59 -8.52 14.80 22.66
C ALA A 59 -7.95 13.44 22.21
N LEU A 60 -7.21 12.75 23.07
CA LEU A 60 -6.55 11.47 22.76
C LEU A 60 -7.51 10.37 22.26
N PRO A 61 -8.61 10.04 22.96
CA PRO A 61 -9.53 9.00 22.50
C PRO A 61 -10.29 9.43 21.24
N LEU A 62 -10.62 10.72 21.09
CA LEU A 62 -11.32 11.22 19.91
C LEU A 62 -10.47 11.08 18.65
N VAL A 63 -9.19 11.46 18.73
CA VAL A 63 -8.22 11.30 17.64
C VAL A 63 -7.97 9.81 17.36
N ALA A 64 -7.88 8.97 18.40
CA ALA A 64 -7.77 7.53 18.23
C ALA A 64 -8.98 6.94 17.47
N CYS A 65 -10.21 7.36 17.77
CA CYS A 65 -11.41 6.91 17.03
C CYS A 65 -11.45 7.40 15.57
N ALA A 66 -10.85 8.55 15.26
CA ALA A 66 -10.77 9.10 13.92
C ALA A 66 -9.67 8.44 13.05
N LEU A 67 -8.63 7.89 13.68
CA LEU A 67 -7.43 7.40 13.00
C LEU A 67 -7.69 6.19 12.07
N PRO A 68 -8.40 5.11 12.47
CA PRO A 68 -8.68 3.99 11.58
C PRO A 68 -9.56 4.35 10.36
N PRO A 69 -10.64 5.14 10.48
CA PRO A 69 -11.38 5.67 9.33
C PRO A 69 -10.51 6.47 8.34
N VAL A 70 -9.64 7.36 8.85
CA VAL A 70 -8.73 8.15 8.00
C VAL A 70 -7.70 7.24 7.32
N ALA A 71 -7.18 6.23 8.03
CA ALA A 71 -6.29 5.24 7.44
C ALA A 71 -6.96 4.46 6.31
N TRP A 72 -8.23 4.10 6.47
CA TRP A 72 -9.03 3.45 5.41
C TRP A 72 -9.23 4.35 4.19
N PHE A 73 -9.53 5.64 4.39
CA PHE A 73 -9.66 6.57 3.28
C PHE A 73 -8.35 6.82 2.55
N ALA A 74 -7.25 6.95 3.29
CA ALA A 74 -5.91 7.07 2.72
C ALA A 74 -5.54 5.82 1.90
N PHE A 75 -5.84 4.62 2.43
CA PHE A 75 -5.65 3.34 1.74
C PHE A 75 -6.46 3.27 0.42
N ARG A 76 -7.75 3.59 0.49
CA ARG A 76 -8.65 3.59 -0.66
C ARG A 76 -8.22 4.61 -1.70
N ALA A 77 -7.84 5.81 -1.30
CA ALA A 77 -7.37 6.85 -2.21
C ALA A 77 -6.06 6.46 -2.91
N ALA A 78 -5.15 5.80 -2.20
CA ALA A 78 -3.84 5.39 -2.70
C ALA A 78 -3.91 4.23 -3.70
N LEU A 79 -4.69 3.18 -3.42
CA LEU A 79 -4.69 1.96 -4.23
C LEU A 79 -5.95 1.74 -5.08
N PHE A 80 -7.07 2.36 -4.69
CA PHE A 80 -8.38 2.16 -5.31
C PHE A 80 -9.00 3.51 -5.70
N GLU A 81 -10.32 3.54 -5.84
CA GLU A 81 -11.08 4.78 -6.02
C GLU A 81 -11.24 5.53 -4.70
N ARG A 82 -11.27 6.87 -4.81
CA ARG A 82 -11.60 7.74 -3.68
C ARG A 82 -13.01 7.41 -3.20
N VAL A 83 -13.22 7.42 -1.90
CA VAL A 83 -14.54 7.17 -1.33
C VAL A 83 -15.42 8.39 -1.57
N THR A 84 -16.61 8.18 -2.11
CA THR A 84 -17.61 9.24 -2.32
C THR A 84 -18.19 9.70 -0.99
N LEU A 85 -18.79 10.89 -0.96
CA LEU A 85 -19.36 11.46 0.27
C LEU A 85 -20.37 10.52 0.94
N GLU A 86 -21.26 9.92 0.16
CA GLU A 86 -22.27 8.97 0.64
C GLU A 86 -21.65 7.74 1.32
N ARG A 87 -20.57 7.19 0.74
CA ARG A 87 -19.86 6.06 1.31
C ARG A 87 -18.94 6.47 2.46
N ALA A 88 -18.59 7.74 2.56
CA ALA A 88 -17.78 8.29 3.64
C ALA A 88 -18.61 8.58 4.90
N ALA A 89 -19.88 8.97 4.74
CA ALA A 89 -20.80 9.31 5.83
C ALA A 89 -20.86 8.29 7.00
N PRO A 90 -21.00 6.97 6.77
CA PRO A 90 -21.05 6.02 7.88
C PRO A 90 -19.75 5.95 8.69
N HIS A 91 -18.60 6.28 8.09
CA HIS A 91 -17.34 6.27 8.81
C HIS A 91 -17.19 7.45 9.79
N ALA A 92 -17.99 8.52 9.63
CA ALA A 92 -18.05 9.62 10.60
C ALA A 92 -18.73 9.20 11.92
N LEU A 93 -19.48 8.09 11.92
CA LEU A 93 -20.06 7.52 13.13
C LEU A 93 -18.98 7.05 14.11
N ALA A 94 -17.79 6.66 13.64
CA ALA A 94 -16.71 6.20 14.51
C ALA A 94 -16.22 7.29 15.49
N PRO A 95 -15.75 8.47 15.03
CA PRO A 95 -15.39 9.56 15.96
C PRO A 95 -16.60 10.14 16.69
N ALA A 96 -17.80 10.16 16.10
CA ALA A 96 -19.01 10.61 16.78
C ALA A 96 -19.38 9.70 17.97
N PHE A 97 -19.28 8.38 17.79
CA PHE A 97 -19.50 7.40 18.85
C PHE A 97 -18.39 7.48 19.91
N GLY A 98 -17.13 7.71 19.50
CA GLY A 98 -16.04 7.99 20.44
C GLY A 98 -16.31 9.22 21.31
N LEU A 99 -16.82 10.30 20.71
CA LEU A 99 -17.24 11.50 21.45
C LEU A 99 -18.40 11.22 22.42
N PHE A 100 -19.39 10.43 21.98
CA PHE A 100 -20.49 10.00 22.84
C PHE A 100 -19.97 9.19 24.04
N CYS A 101 -19.10 8.20 23.82
CA CYS A 101 -18.48 7.42 24.90
C CYS A 101 -17.68 8.32 25.84
N LEU A 102 -16.93 9.30 25.32
CA LEU A 102 -16.17 10.25 26.15
C LEU A 102 -17.06 11.03 27.12
N ILE A 103 -18.28 11.39 26.73
CA ILE A 103 -19.19 12.20 27.54
C ILE A 103 -20.07 11.33 28.45
N ALA A 104 -20.64 10.24 27.90
CA ALA A 104 -21.69 9.46 28.54
C ALA A 104 -21.19 8.18 29.22
N ALA A 105 -20.13 7.56 28.70
CA ALA A 105 -19.63 6.28 29.20
C ALA A 105 -18.11 6.11 28.96
N PRO A 106 -17.24 6.83 29.69
CA PRO A 106 -15.79 6.85 29.41
C PRO A 106 -15.15 5.47 29.44
N ALA A 107 -15.62 4.56 30.30
CA ALA A 107 -15.15 3.18 30.38
C ALA A 107 -15.42 2.37 29.09
N ALA A 108 -16.40 2.76 28.27
CA ALA A 108 -16.67 2.10 27.01
C ALA A 108 -15.58 2.37 25.96
N LEU A 109 -14.73 3.39 26.14
CA LEU A 109 -13.63 3.70 25.22
C LEU A 109 -12.57 2.59 25.19
N ASP A 110 -12.38 1.88 26.30
CA ASP A 110 -11.41 0.78 26.42
C ASP A 110 -11.74 -0.40 25.50
N LEU A 111 -13.01 -0.54 25.08
CA LEU A 111 -13.44 -1.53 24.09
C LEU A 111 -13.69 -0.90 22.71
N THR A 112 -14.21 0.32 22.68
CA THR A 112 -14.58 1.02 21.43
C THR A 112 -13.35 1.28 20.56
N VAL A 113 -12.26 1.81 21.14
CA VAL A 113 -11.05 2.14 20.38
C VAL A 113 -10.43 0.87 19.76
N PRO A 114 -10.15 -0.21 20.52
CA PRO A 114 -9.64 -1.45 19.93
C PRO A 114 -10.56 -2.04 18.86
N ALA A 115 -11.87 -2.03 19.06
CA ALA A 115 -12.83 -2.57 18.09
C ALA A 115 -12.75 -1.85 16.73
N LEU A 116 -12.59 -0.51 16.73
CA LEU A 116 -12.37 0.26 15.51
C LEU A 116 -11.06 -0.11 14.83
N PHE A 117 -9.96 -0.20 15.59
CA PHE A 117 -8.65 -0.58 15.04
C PHE A 117 -8.68 -1.99 14.42
N VAL A 118 -9.33 -2.96 15.08
CA VAL A 118 -9.53 -4.31 14.54
C VAL A 118 -10.37 -4.29 13.27
N GLY A 119 -11.53 -3.61 13.29
CA GLY A 119 -12.45 -3.57 12.16
C GLY A 119 -11.81 -3.00 10.89
N TYR A 120 -11.14 -1.85 11.00
CA TYR A 120 -10.48 -1.23 9.85
C TYR A 120 -9.18 -1.94 9.46
N GLY A 121 -8.39 -2.43 10.42
CA GLY A 121 -7.20 -3.23 10.13
C GLY A 121 -7.56 -4.50 9.33
N ALA A 122 -8.60 -5.22 9.77
CA ALA A 122 -9.11 -6.39 9.06
C ALA A 122 -9.67 -6.03 7.67
N ALA A 123 -10.39 -4.91 7.54
CA ALA A 123 -10.92 -4.44 6.26
C ALA A 123 -9.80 -4.13 5.25
N ILE A 124 -8.71 -3.49 5.68
CA ILE A 124 -7.54 -3.21 4.82
C ILE A 124 -6.90 -4.52 4.35
N LEU A 125 -6.66 -5.47 5.26
CA LEU A 125 -6.09 -6.78 4.90
C LEU A 125 -7.00 -7.56 3.95
N TRP A 126 -8.31 -7.53 4.18
CA TRP A 126 -9.29 -8.17 3.30
C TRP A 126 -9.29 -7.56 1.90
N ALA A 127 -9.18 -6.24 1.79
CA ALA A 127 -9.09 -5.55 0.51
C ALA A 127 -7.76 -5.82 -0.23
N LEU A 128 -6.67 -6.10 0.50
CA LEU A 128 -5.34 -6.43 -0.05
C LEU A 128 -5.14 -7.90 -0.43
N ARG A 129 -6.20 -8.71 -0.43
CA ARG A 129 -6.13 -10.10 -0.91
C ARG A 129 -5.64 -10.15 -2.37
N PRO A 130 -4.80 -11.13 -2.76
CA PRO A 130 -4.23 -11.23 -4.11
C PRO A 130 -5.26 -11.23 -5.25
N ALA A 131 -6.49 -11.69 -4.98
CA ALA A 131 -7.59 -11.71 -5.94
C ALA A 131 -8.11 -10.31 -6.32
N ASN A 132 -7.82 -9.27 -5.53
CA ASN A 132 -8.29 -7.92 -5.79
C ASN A 132 -7.26 -7.15 -6.61
N PRO A 133 -7.60 -6.69 -7.84
CA PRO A 133 -6.70 -5.82 -8.58
C PRO A 133 -6.54 -4.50 -7.84
N LEU A 134 -5.32 -3.93 -7.90
CA LEU A 134 -4.98 -2.64 -7.30
C LEU A 134 -4.91 -1.57 -8.39
N PRO A 135 -6.02 -0.89 -8.74
CA PRO A 135 -6.09 -0.16 -10.00
C PRO A 135 -5.17 1.06 -10.05
N ARG A 136 -4.88 1.69 -8.91
CA ARG A 136 -4.00 2.87 -8.83
C ARG A 136 -2.56 2.55 -8.44
N ALA A 137 -2.25 1.30 -8.10
CA ALA A 137 -0.86 0.92 -7.89
C ALA A 137 -0.09 1.08 -9.21
N ARG A 138 1.09 1.72 -9.16
CA ARG A 138 1.98 1.76 -10.31
C ARG A 138 2.39 0.36 -10.68
N LEU A 139 2.32 0.04 -11.97
CA LEU A 139 2.63 -1.31 -12.44
C LEU A 139 4.10 -1.68 -12.20
N ASP A 140 5.00 -0.71 -12.14
CA ASP A 140 6.43 -0.93 -11.90
C ASP A 140 6.81 -0.97 -10.42
N ALA A 141 5.89 -0.66 -9.50
CA ALA A 141 6.18 -0.64 -8.06
C ALA A 141 6.20 -2.06 -7.43
N GLY A 142 5.81 -3.09 -8.18
CA GLY A 142 5.74 -4.46 -7.70
C GLY A 142 4.80 -4.62 -6.49
N PRO A 143 5.10 -5.50 -5.53
CA PRO A 143 4.23 -5.76 -4.37
C PRO A 143 4.33 -4.68 -3.29
N TRP A 144 5.25 -3.72 -3.40
CA TRP A 144 5.60 -2.80 -2.32
C TRP A 144 4.46 -1.90 -1.84
N PRO A 145 3.64 -1.28 -2.73
CA PRO A 145 2.49 -0.51 -2.27
C PRO A 145 1.57 -1.34 -1.39
N ALA A 146 1.27 -2.59 -1.77
CA ALA A 146 0.45 -3.49 -0.97
C ALA A 146 1.09 -3.83 0.39
N ARG A 147 2.39 -4.14 0.41
CA ARG A 147 3.13 -4.47 1.64
C ARG A 147 3.14 -3.33 2.66
N ILE A 148 3.30 -2.08 2.20
CA ILE A 148 3.26 -0.90 3.08
C ILE A 148 1.89 -0.79 3.77
N TRP A 149 0.81 -0.95 3.02
CA TRP A 149 -0.55 -0.91 3.58
C TRP A 149 -0.88 -2.13 4.44
N GLN A 150 -0.36 -3.33 4.12
CA GLN A 150 -0.46 -4.51 4.98
C GLN A 150 0.22 -4.27 6.34
N ALA A 151 1.41 -3.67 6.33
CA ALA A 151 2.14 -3.35 7.55
C ALA A 151 1.41 -2.33 8.41
N LEU A 152 0.84 -1.29 7.79
CA LEU A 152 -0.02 -0.35 8.50
C LEU A 152 -1.21 -1.07 9.15
N ALA A 153 -1.87 -1.97 8.41
CA ALA A 153 -2.99 -2.73 8.95
C ALA A 153 -2.57 -3.64 10.11
N VAL A 154 -1.44 -4.33 10.01
CA VAL A 154 -0.87 -5.13 11.11
C VAL A 154 -0.54 -4.25 12.31
N ALA A 155 0.01 -3.04 12.10
CA ALA A 155 0.28 -2.10 13.18
C ALA A 155 -1.01 -1.67 13.91
N LEU A 156 -2.11 -1.44 13.17
CA LEU A 156 -3.42 -1.16 13.78
C LEU A 156 -3.90 -2.33 14.65
N LEU A 157 -3.76 -3.58 14.16
CA LEU A 157 -4.15 -4.76 14.93
C LEU A 157 -3.29 -4.94 16.19
N LEU A 158 -1.97 -4.74 16.08
CA LEU A 158 -1.06 -4.80 17.24
C LEU A 158 -1.39 -3.71 18.26
N SER A 159 -1.75 -2.51 17.81
CA SER A 159 -2.21 -1.43 18.70
C SER A 159 -3.48 -1.84 19.46
N ALA A 160 -4.46 -2.42 18.77
CA ALA A 160 -5.69 -2.88 19.42
C ALA A 160 -5.44 -3.96 20.49
N VAL A 161 -4.51 -4.88 20.23
CA VAL A 161 -4.08 -5.89 21.20
C VAL A 161 -3.41 -5.22 22.40
N GLY A 162 -2.54 -4.24 22.17
CA GLY A 162 -1.89 -3.47 23.23
C GLY A 162 -2.90 -2.76 24.14
N ASP A 163 -3.89 -2.08 23.55
CA ASP A 163 -4.95 -1.39 24.28
C ASP A 163 -5.78 -2.37 25.12
N LEU A 164 -6.11 -3.56 24.59
CA LEU A 164 -6.83 -4.59 25.34
C LEU A 164 -6.01 -5.14 26.52
N ILE A 165 -4.72 -5.36 26.32
CA ILE A 165 -3.81 -5.79 27.41
C ILE A 165 -3.76 -4.73 28.50
N ILE A 166 -3.71 -3.44 28.14
CA ILE A 166 -3.73 -2.33 29.11
C ILE A 166 -5.05 -2.35 29.89
N ALA A 167 -6.19 -2.49 29.22
CA ALA A 167 -7.50 -2.57 29.87
C ALA A 167 -7.56 -3.74 30.88
N VAL A 168 -7.10 -4.93 30.50
CA VAL A 168 -7.02 -6.10 31.39
C VAL A 168 -6.06 -5.87 32.56
N ALA A 169 -4.91 -5.23 32.33
CA ALA A 169 -3.95 -4.89 33.38
C ALA A 169 -4.56 -3.94 34.43
N PHE A 170 -5.38 -2.97 34.01
CA PHE A 170 -6.12 -2.11 34.94
C PHE A 170 -7.16 -2.90 35.76
N LEU A 171 -7.93 -3.79 35.13
CA LEU A 171 -8.91 -4.63 35.83
C LEU A 171 -8.29 -5.59 36.84
N THR A 172 -7.06 -6.06 36.57
CA THR A 172 -6.31 -6.98 37.44
C THR A 172 -5.44 -6.26 38.49
N GLY A 173 -5.51 -4.92 38.55
CA GLY A 173 -4.79 -4.13 39.55
C GLY A 173 -3.29 -4.00 39.30
N ARG A 174 -2.82 -4.12 38.03
CA ARG A 174 -1.41 -4.05 37.61
C ARG A 174 -1.11 -2.84 36.70
N PRO A 175 -1.33 -1.59 37.15
CA PRO A 175 -1.16 -0.41 36.31
C PRO A 175 0.29 -0.18 35.84
N GLU A 176 1.27 -0.77 36.53
CA GLU A 176 2.70 -0.70 36.18
C GLU A 176 3.01 -1.27 34.79
N LEU A 177 2.18 -2.21 34.29
CA LEU A 177 2.38 -2.83 32.98
C LEU A 177 2.11 -1.88 31.80
N ARG A 178 1.38 -0.77 32.03
CA ARG A 178 0.99 0.16 30.96
C ARG A 178 2.20 0.68 30.18
N GLY A 179 3.23 1.14 30.88
CA GLY A 179 4.43 1.71 30.25
C GLY A 179 5.19 0.67 29.42
N LEU A 180 5.27 -0.57 29.92
CA LEU A 180 5.93 -1.69 29.24
C LEU A 180 5.18 -2.09 27.96
N VAL A 181 3.85 -2.18 28.02
CA VAL A 181 3.01 -2.54 26.85
C VAL A 181 3.12 -1.48 25.76
N VAL A 182 3.00 -0.20 26.11
CA VAL A 182 3.14 0.91 25.13
C VAL A 182 4.52 0.90 24.48
N SER A 183 5.58 0.68 25.26
CA SER A 183 6.95 0.59 24.75
C SER A 183 7.13 -0.60 23.79
N LEU A 184 6.62 -1.77 24.16
CA LEU A 184 6.71 -2.99 23.35
C LEU A 184 5.98 -2.83 22.01
N VAL A 185 4.73 -2.36 22.03
CA VAL A 185 3.91 -2.15 20.83
C VAL A 185 4.55 -1.12 19.89
N SER A 186 5.05 -0.01 20.46
CA SER A 186 5.74 1.03 19.68
C SER A 186 7.03 0.50 19.05
N SER A 187 7.81 -0.30 19.80
CA SER A 187 9.06 -0.88 19.33
C SER A 187 8.83 -1.89 18.21
N VAL A 188 7.85 -2.79 18.36
CA VAL A 188 7.48 -3.77 17.32
C VAL A 188 7.00 -3.06 16.05
N SER A 189 6.17 -2.04 16.19
CA SER A 189 5.67 -1.25 15.05
C SER A 189 6.82 -0.54 14.32
N LEU A 190 7.77 0.03 15.07
CA LEU A 190 8.94 0.71 14.50
C LEU A 190 9.86 -0.29 13.77
N VAL A 191 10.15 -1.44 14.38
CA VAL A 191 10.96 -2.49 13.75
C VAL A 191 10.29 -3.00 12.47
N MET A 192 8.99 -3.22 12.48
CA MET A 192 8.25 -3.63 11.28
C MET A 192 8.38 -2.61 10.15
N VAL A 193 8.16 -1.33 10.45
CA VAL A 193 8.33 -0.25 9.46
C VAL A 193 9.77 -0.15 8.98
N ALA A 194 10.75 -0.28 9.88
CA ALA A 194 12.18 -0.25 9.55
C ALA A 194 12.59 -1.43 8.65
N VAL A 195 12.16 -2.65 8.96
CA VAL A 195 12.41 -3.83 8.13
C VAL A 195 11.81 -3.66 6.74
N LEU A 196 10.60 -3.12 6.63
CA LEU A 196 9.98 -2.84 5.33
C LEU A 196 10.70 -1.73 4.55
N ALA A 197 11.16 -0.69 5.25
CA ALA A 197 11.96 0.37 4.65
C ALA A 197 13.31 -0.15 4.15
N LEU A 198 13.99 -1.02 4.89
CA LEU A 198 15.28 -1.61 4.52
C LEU A 198 15.14 -2.67 3.41
N THR A 199 14.07 -3.47 3.44
CA THR A 199 13.81 -4.47 2.40
C THR A 199 13.36 -3.86 1.08
N ARG A 200 12.83 -2.62 1.09
CA ARG A 200 12.51 -1.83 -0.11
C ARG A 200 13.72 -1.70 -1.05
N ASP A 201 14.92 -1.55 -0.49
CA ASP A 201 16.15 -1.32 -1.25
C ASP A 201 17.00 -2.60 -1.45
N GLY A 202 16.76 -3.66 -0.67
CA GLY A 202 17.81 -4.65 -0.40
C GLY A 202 17.65 -6.09 -0.89
N MET A 203 16.45 -6.62 -1.20
CA MET A 203 16.35 -8.04 -1.57
C MET A 203 15.39 -8.32 -2.72
N SER A 204 16.00 -8.58 -3.89
CA SER A 204 15.39 -9.27 -5.01
C SER A 204 15.16 -10.74 -4.66
N LEU A 205 14.16 -11.02 -3.82
CA LEU A 205 13.64 -12.37 -3.70
C LEU A 205 12.85 -12.70 -4.97
N PRO A 206 13.04 -13.88 -5.58
CA PRO A 206 12.12 -14.38 -6.58
C PRO A 206 10.73 -14.41 -5.96
N GLU A 207 9.77 -13.66 -6.52
CA GLU A 207 8.37 -13.95 -6.22
C GLU A 207 8.16 -15.40 -6.63
N THR A 208 7.86 -16.27 -5.66
CA THR A 208 7.42 -17.62 -5.94
C THR A 208 6.21 -17.49 -6.85
N ASP A 209 6.34 -17.97 -8.09
CA ASP A 209 5.23 -18.20 -9.01
C ASP A 209 4.26 -19.15 -8.31
N THR A 210 3.39 -18.58 -7.48
CA THR A 210 2.16 -19.25 -7.11
C THR A 210 1.27 -18.99 -8.32
N PRO A 211 0.97 -20.01 -9.14
CA PRO A 211 -0.03 -19.86 -10.19
C PRO A 211 -1.26 -19.30 -9.49
N LEU A 212 -1.77 -18.17 -9.98
CA LEU A 212 -3.09 -17.71 -9.56
C LEU A 212 -4.01 -18.91 -9.78
N PRO A 213 -4.73 -19.39 -8.74
CA PRO A 213 -5.63 -20.51 -8.92
C PRO A 213 -6.63 -20.10 -9.99
N THR A 214 -6.49 -20.70 -11.17
CA THR A 214 -7.52 -20.70 -12.20
C THR A 214 -8.73 -21.35 -11.54
N SER A 215 -9.66 -20.53 -11.05
CA SER A 215 -10.89 -21.03 -10.45
C SER A 215 -11.57 -21.94 -11.46
N PRO A 216 -11.77 -23.23 -11.16
CA PRO A 216 -12.42 -24.14 -12.08
C PRO A 216 -13.93 -24.00 -11.90
N GLU A 217 -14.53 -22.96 -12.50
CA GLU A 217 -15.99 -22.86 -12.51
C GLU A 217 -16.52 -22.22 -13.81
N THR A 218 -17.29 -23.06 -14.53
CA THR A 218 -18.33 -22.75 -15.52
C THR A 218 -17.98 -22.79 -17.03
N GLN A 219 -17.79 -23.99 -17.56
CA GLN A 219 -17.66 -24.31 -18.99
C GLN A 219 -18.97 -24.24 -19.82
N ALA A 220 -19.85 -23.26 -19.58
CA ALA A 220 -21.06 -23.07 -20.41
C ALA A 220 -21.31 -21.63 -20.87
N GLY A 221 -20.66 -20.62 -20.26
CA GLY A 221 -20.66 -19.21 -20.71
C GLY A 221 -19.44 -18.79 -21.55
N ASP A 222 -18.50 -19.71 -21.72
CA ASP A 222 -17.08 -19.46 -22.04
C ASP A 222 -16.81 -18.88 -23.45
N ARG A 223 -17.65 -19.14 -24.45
CA ARG A 223 -17.36 -18.71 -25.83
C ARG A 223 -17.58 -17.21 -26.08
N ALA A 224 -18.60 -16.62 -25.46
CA ALA A 224 -18.93 -15.21 -25.66
C ALA A 224 -18.00 -14.30 -24.85
N GLU A 225 -17.64 -14.70 -23.62
CA GLU A 225 -16.69 -13.97 -22.78
C GLU A 225 -15.26 -14.02 -23.34
N ASN A 226 -14.81 -15.18 -23.84
CA ASN A 226 -13.48 -15.28 -24.46
C ASN A 226 -13.36 -14.47 -25.76
N ALA A 227 -14.42 -14.38 -26.56
CA ALA A 227 -14.44 -13.52 -27.76
C ALA A 227 -14.32 -12.03 -27.38
N SER A 228 -15.07 -11.59 -26.37
CA SER A 228 -15.00 -10.21 -25.86
C SER A 228 -13.64 -9.89 -25.22
N ASP A 229 -13.04 -10.86 -24.52
CA ASP A 229 -11.71 -10.69 -23.91
C ASP A 229 -10.60 -10.60 -24.96
N SER A 230 -10.70 -11.39 -26.03
CA SER A 230 -9.76 -11.36 -27.15
C SER A 230 -9.80 -10.02 -27.89
N GLU A 231 -11.00 -9.47 -28.11
CA GLU A 231 -11.17 -8.12 -28.68
C GLU A 231 -10.57 -7.06 -27.74
N LEU A 232 -10.79 -7.19 -26.42
CA LEU A 232 -10.24 -6.26 -25.44
C LEU A 232 -8.70 -6.30 -25.41
N LEU A 233 -8.08 -7.48 -25.51
CA LEU A 233 -6.62 -7.61 -25.60
C LEU A 233 -6.07 -7.07 -26.91
N THR A 234 -6.77 -7.27 -28.02
CA THR A 234 -6.38 -6.67 -29.31
C THR A 234 -6.33 -5.14 -29.21
N ARG A 235 -7.33 -4.53 -28.56
CA ARG A 235 -7.34 -3.08 -28.29
C ARG A 235 -6.24 -2.64 -27.33
N LEU A 236 -5.93 -3.46 -26.31
CA LEU A 236 -4.81 -3.22 -25.40
C LEU A 236 -3.48 -3.24 -26.14
N ASP A 237 -3.25 -4.23 -26.99
CA ASP A 237 -2.03 -4.37 -27.78
C ASP A 237 -1.86 -3.17 -28.74
N GLY A 238 -2.96 -2.71 -29.34
CA GLY A 238 -2.97 -1.47 -30.12
C GLY A 238 -2.51 -0.25 -29.32
N LEU A 239 -2.99 -0.07 -28.08
CA LEU A 239 -2.51 1.01 -27.19
C LEU A 239 -1.04 0.85 -26.82
N MET A 240 -0.59 -0.39 -26.57
CA MET A 240 0.80 -0.64 -26.20
C MET A 240 1.76 -0.39 -27.35
N GLN A 241 1.43 -0.81 -28.57
CA GLN A 241 2.32 -0.69 -29.72
C GLN A 241 2.28 0.69 -30.36
N ASN A 242 1.08 1.26 -30.56
CA ASN A 242 0.92 2.51 -31.30
C ASN A 242 1.19 3.74 -30.42
N GLU A 243 0.63 3.78 -29.20
CA GLU A 243 0.81 4.91 -28.29
C GLU A 243 2.01 4.74 -27.36
N ARG A 244 2.69 3.58 -27.38
CA ARG A 244 3.83 3.25 -26.50
C ARG A 244 3.56 3.54 -25.02
N LEU A 245 2.32 3.30 -24.59
CA LEU A 245 1.85 3.63 -23.24
C LEU A 245 2.71 2.98 -22.14
N PHE A 246 3.31 1.82 -22.43
CA PHE A 246 4.22 1.11 -21.54
C PHE A 246 5.46 1.93 -21.13
N LEU A 247 5.85 2.97 -21.87
CA LEU A 247 6.99 3.84 -21.53
C LEU A 247 6.67 4.81 -20.38
N GLU A 248 5.41 5.00 -20.03
CA GLU A 248 5.03 5.89 -18.93
C GLU A 248 5.47 5.29 -17.57
N PRO A 249 6.32 5.98 -16.79
CA PRO A 249 6.82 5.45 -15.51
C PRO A 249 5.72 5.33 -14.44
N ASP A 250 4.70 6.20 -14.49
CA ASP A 250 3.55 6.18 -13.56
C ASP A 250 2.31 5.51 -14.16
N LEU A 251 2.51 4.51 -15.03
CA LEU A 251 1.41 3.74 -15.61
C LEU A 251 0.72 2.90 -14.54
N THR A 252 -0.61 2.94 -14.52
CA THR A 252 -1.46 2.18 -13.60
C THR A 252 -2.55 1.45 -14.38
N LEU A 253 -3.09 0.37 -13.82
CA LEU A 253 -4.21 -0.37 -14.40
C LEU A 253 -5.42 0.57 -14.65
N ALA A 254 -5.70 1.50 -13.75
CA ALA A 254 -6.77 2.47 -13.88
C ALA A 254 -6.57 3.42 -15.08
N ARG A 255 -5.33 3.79 -15.41
CA ARG A 255 -5.03 4.61 -16.60
C ARG A 255 -5.30 3.84 -17.89
N ILE A 256 -4.85 2.60 -17.98
CA ILE A 256 -5.09 1.73 -19.14
C ILE A 256 -6.60 1.49 -19.32
N ALA A 257 -7.29 1.11 -18.24
CA ALA A 257 -8.73 0.85 -18.24
C ALA A 257 -9.53 2.09 -18.69
N ARG A 258 -9.12 3.29 -18.25
CA ARG A 258 -9.73 4.56 -18.69
C ARG A 258 -9.53 4.82 -20.18
N ARG A 259 -8.33 4.57 -20.72
CA ARG A 259 -8.06 4.71 -22.16
C ARG A 259 -8.90 3.74 -23.00
N LEU A 260 -9.08 2.51 -22.50
CA LEU A 260 -9.91 1.49 -23.13
C LEU A 260 -11.43 1.67 -22.88
N ARG A 261 -11.82 2.59 -22.00
CA ARG A 261 -13.20 2.83 -21.55
C ARG A 261 -13.86 1.57 -20.96
N VAL A 262 -13.11 0.81 -20.19
CA VAL A 262 -13.60 -0.40 -19.49
C VAL A 262 -13.32 -0.31 -17.98
N PRO A 263 -14.06 -1.04 -17.12
CA PRO A 263 -13.71 -1.19 -15.73
C PRO A 263 -12.33 -1.85 -15.54
N ALA A 264 -11.53 -1.33 -14.61
CA ALA A 264 -10.21 -1.88 -14.29
C ALA A 264 -10.25 -3.37 -13.89
N LYS A 265 -11.29 -3.78 -13.17
CA LYS A 265 -11.49 -5.19 -12.79
C LYS A 265 -11.74 -6.09 -14.00
N GLN A 266 -12.51 -5.61 -14.98
CA GLN A 266 -12.74 -6.35 -16.23
C GLN A 266 -11.45 -6.52 -17.02
N LEU A 267 -10.67 -5.43 -17.18
CA LEU A 267 -9.38 -5.49 -17.88
C LEU A 267 -8.39 -6.44 -17.19
N SER A 268 -8.28 -6.39 -15.86
CA SER A 268 -7.41 -7.29 -15.12
C SER A 268 -7.82 -8.76 -15.27
N ALA A 269 -9.13 -9.04 -15.25
CA ALA A 269 -9.64 -10.40 -15.42
C ALA A 269 -9.40 -10.92 -16.84
N ALA A 270 -9.65 -10.10 -17.87
CA ALA A 270 -9.42 -10.46 -19.26
C ALA A 270 -7.94 -10.78 -19.53
N ILE A 271 -7.01 -9.93 -19.05
CA ILE A 271 -5.56 -10.21 -19.18
C ILE A 271 -5.21 -11.52 -18.48
N ASN A 272 -5.69 -11.71 -17.25
CA ASN A 272 -5.35 -12.91 -16.50
C ASN A 272 -5.87 -14.19 -17.16
N ARG A 273 -7.10 -14.19 -17.69
CA ARG A 273 -7.68 -15.33 -18.40
C ARG A 273 -6.95 -15.65 -19.70
N GLN A 274 -6.59 -14.62 -20.47
CA GLN A 274 -5.99 -14.80 -21.79
C GLN A 274 -4.49 -15.09 -21.75
N THR A 275 -3.76 -14.52 -20.79
CA THR A 275 -2.29 -14.63 -20.76
C THR A 275 -1.76 -15.45 -19.58
N GLY A 276 -2.59 -15.77 -18.59
CA GLY A 276 -2.15 -16.39 -17.33
C GLY A 276 -1.28 -15.50 -16.45
N GLU A 277 -1.04 -14.25 -16.85
CA GLU A 277 -0.17 -13.30 -16.14
C GLU A 277 -1.00 -12.17 -15.51
N ASN A 278 -0.41 -11.46 -14.55
CA ASN A 278 -0.98 -10.21 -14.06
C ASN A 278 -0.63 -9.05 -15.01
N VAL A 279 -1.37 -7.94 -14.89
CA VAL A 279 -1.23 -6.76 -15.77
C VAL A 279 0.17 -6.14 -15.72
N SER A 280 0.84 -6.17 -14.55
CA SER A 280 2.20 -5.64 -14.41
C SER A 280 3.19 -6.46 -15.25
N ARG A 281 3.17 -7.79 -15.14
CA ARG A 281 4.02 -8.68 -15.95
C ARG A 281 3.76 -8.52 -17.44
N HIS A 282 2.49 -8.44 -17.83
CA HIS A 282 2.10 -8.25 -19.22
C HIS A 282 2.69 -6.95 -19.81
N VAL A 283 2.56 -5.81 -19.09
CA VAL A 283 3.15 -4.53 -19.51
C VAL A 283 4.68 -4.54 -19.45
N ASN A 284 5.28 -5.15 -18.41
CA ASN A 284 6.73 -5.23 -18.30
C ASN A 284 7.34 -6.05 -19.44
N SER A 285 6.65 -7.06 -19.98
CA SER A 285 7.10 -7.77 -21.18
C SER A 285 7.24 -6.83 -22.39
N TYR A 286 6.36 -5.83 -22.56
CA TYR A 286 6.55 -4.78 -23.57
C TYR A 286 7.76 -3.89 -23.28
N ARG A 287 7.93 -3.46 -22.03
CA ARG A 287 9.08 -2.65 -21.60
C ARG A 287 10.41 -3.35 -21.82
N ILE A 288 10.50 -4.64 -21.50
CA ILE A 288 11.72 -5.43 -21.69
C ILE A 288 12.02 -5.65 -23.17
N ARG A 289 11.01 -5.94 -24.02
CA ARG A 289 11.23 -6.00 -25.46
C ARG A 289 11.78 -4.70 -26.02
N HIS A 290 11.30 -3.55 -25.55
CA HIS A 290 11.84 -2.25 -25.92
C HIS A 290 13.26 -2.04 -25.39
N ALA A 291 13.54 -2.43 -24.15
CA ALA A 291 14.88 -2.37 -23.57
C ALA A 291 15.89 -3.19 -24.37
N CYS A 292 15.51 -4.40 -24.81
CA CYS A 292 16.34 -5.22 -25.68
C CYS A 292 16.69 -4.49 -26.98
N ALA A 293 15.72 -3.80 -27.61
CA ALA A 293 15.99 -3.02 -28.81
C ALA A 293 17.00 -1.88 -28.55
N LEU A 294 16.80 -1.12 -27.47
CA LEU A 294 17.73 -0.03 -27.09
C LEU A 294 19.15 -0.55 -26.76
N LEU A 295 19.25 -1.71 -26.11
CA LEU A 295 20.53 -2.33 -25.79
C LEU A 295 21.24 -2.85 -27.05
N LYS A 296 20.49 -3.37 -28.04
CA LYS A 296 21.03 -3.73 -29.37
C LYS A 296 21.60 -2.51 -30.09
N ASP A 297 20.96 -1.36 -29.94
CA ASP A 297 21.41 -0.08 -30.51
C ASP A 297 22.58 0.56 -29.72
N GLY A 298 23.12 -0.14 -28.71
CA GLY A 298 24.29 0.29 -27.95
C GLY A 298 24.02 1.19 -26.73
N MET A 299 22.75 1.39 -26.36
CA MET A 299 22.40 2.20 -25.19
C MET A 299 22.98 1.59 -23.89
N PRO A 300 23.55 2.40 -22.98
CA PRO A 300 23.97 1.91 -21.67
C PRO A 300 22.80 1.34 -20.86
N VAL A 301 23.03 0.24 -20.13
CA VAL A 301 22.00 -0.43 -19.29
C VAL A 301 21.33 0.55 -18.33
N THR A 302 22.10 1.47 -17.73
CA THR A 302 21.58 2.47 -16.80
C THR A 302 20.59 3.44 -17.43
N GLU A 303 20.78 3.80 -18.71
CA GLU A 303 19.88 4.69 -19.45
C GLU A 303 18.65 3.92 -19.94
N ALA A 304 18.85 2.69 -20.44
CA ALA A 304 17.78 1.83 -20.91
C ALA A 304 16.72 1.52 -19.84
N ILE A 305 17.13 1.40 -18.56
CA ILE A 305 16.21 1.20 -17.41
C ILE A 305 15.13 2.28 -17.40
N TYR A 306 15.54 3.55 -17.39
CA TYR A 306 14.62 4.68 -17.25
C TYR A 306 13.91 5.01 -18.57
N ALA A 307 14.59 4.82 -19.71
CA ALA A 307 14.01 5.02 -21.03
C ALA A 307 12.81 4.08 -21.30
N CYS A 308 12.78 2.91 -20.67
CA CYS A 308 11.69 1.93 -20.80
C CYS A 308 10.57 2.07 -19.76
N GLY A 309 10.57 3.14 -18.94
CA GLY A 309 9.51 3.41 -17.97
C GLY A 309 9.61 2.65 -16.64
N PHE A 310 10.79 2.13 -16.27
CA PHE A 310 11.02 1.60 -14.91
C PHE A 310 11.53 2.68 -13.97
N ASN A 311 11.00 2.76 -12.74
CA ASN A 311 11.52 3.68 -11.71
C ASN A 311 12.63 3.06 -10.85
N THR A 312 12.85 1.73 -10.92
CA THR A 312 13.86 1.05 -10.09
C THR A 312 14.66 0.02 -10.87
N LYS A 313 15.98 0.02 -10.66
CA LYS A 313 16.92 -0.97 -11.22
C LYS A 313 16.59 -2.40 -10.80
N SER A 314 16.17 -2.60 -9.55
CA SER A 314 15.82 -3.93 -9.00
C SER A 314 14.65 -4.56 -9.75
N ASN A 315 13.58 -3.79 -10.02
CA ASN A 315 12.46 -4.28 -10.81
C ASN A 315 12.88 -4.59 -12.26
N PHE A 316 13.60 -3.67 -12.91
CA PHE A 316 14.10 -3.89 -14.27
C PHE A 316 14.90 -5.18 -14.39
N ASN A 317 15.91 -5.38 -13.53
CA ASN A 317 16.77 -6.56 -13.59
C ASN A 317 15.97 -7.86 -13.42
N ARG A 318 14.98 -7.88 -12.51
CA ARG A 318 14.12 -9.05 -12.28
C ARG A 318 13.27 -9.37 -13.50
N GLU A 319 12.58 -8.36 -14.06
CA GLU A 319 11.72 -8.57 -15.23
C GLU A 319 12.54 -8.89 -16.48
N PHE A 320 13.73 -8.29 -16.62
CA PHE A 320 14.65 -8.59 -17.70
C PHE A 320 15.09 -10.06 -17.66
N LEU A 321 15.49 -10.55 -16.47
CA LEU A 321 15.82 -11.96 -16.26
C LEU A 321 14.61 -12.88 -16.51
N ARG A 322 13.41 -12.50 -16.06
CA ARG A 322 12.19 -13.29 -16.28
C ARG A 322 11.86 -13.45 -17.77
N VAL A 323 11.95 -12.37 -18.53
CA VAL A 323 11.55 -12.34 -19.94
C VAL A 323 12.63 -12.89 -20.86
N THR A 324 13.91 -12.63 -20.58
CA THR A 324 15.03 -12.99 -21.46
C THR A 324 15.83 -14.20 -20.98
N GLY A 325 15.62 -14.64 -19.74
CA GLY A 325 16.42 -15.69 -19.09
C GLY A 325 17.82 -15.26 -18.68
N ARG A 326 18.21 -13.99 -18.87
CA ARG A 326 19.58 -13.50 -18.58
C ARG A 326 19.59 -12.12 -17.92
N SER A 327 20.72 -11.74 -17.32
CA SER A 327 20.90 -10.38 -16.81
C SER A 327 21.10 -9.39 -17.97
N PRO A 328 20.76 -8.10 -17.80
CA PRO A 328 20.92 -7.09 -18.86
C PRO A 328 22.34 -6.99 -19.41
N SER A 329 23.35 -7.07 -18.53
CA SER A 329 24.76 -7.06 -18.94
C SER A 329 25.11 -8.31 -19.77
N ALA A 330 24.72 -9.50 -19.29
CA ALA A 330 24.99 -10.74 -20.00
C ALA A 330 24.23 -10.85 -21.34
N TRP A 331 23.10 -10.18 -21.46
CA TRP A 331 22.34 -10.11 -22.70
C TRP A 331 23.02 -9.19 -23.72
N ARG A 332 23.53 -8.03 -23.29
CA ARG A 332 24.24 -7.08 -24.15
C ARG A 332 25.56 -7.64 -24.68
N ASP A 333 26.27 -8.43 -23.87
CA ASP A 333 27.58 -8.95 -24.23
C ASP A 333 27.48 -10.19 -25.17
N MET A 334 26.28 -10.54 -25.67
CA MET A 334 26.11 -11.61 -26.64
C MET A 334 26.50 -11.19 -28.07
N PRO A 335 27.02 -12.14 -28.88
CA PRO A 335 27.20 -11.92 -30.31
C PRO A 335 25.85 -11.62 -30.98
N ALA A 336 25.81 -10.67 -31.93
CA ALA A 336 24.58 -10.25 -32.61
C ALA A 336 23.79 -11.42 -33.25
N ASP A 337 24.47 -12.51 -33.62
CA ASP A 337 23.86 -13.71 -34.21
C ASP A 337 23.12 -14.63 -33.21
N ALA A 338 23.32 -14.40 -31.90
CA ALA A 338 22.69 -15.17 -30.82
C ALA A 338 21.59 -14.40 -30.06
N MET A 339 21.23 -13.20 -30.52
CA MET A 339 20.33 -12.23 -29.85
C MET A 339 19.01 -12.01 -30.58
#